data_AF-A0A820HT71-F1
#
_entry.id   AF-A0A820HT71-F1
#
_cell.length_a   1.000
_cell.length_b   1.000
_cell.length_c   1.000
_cell.angle_alpha   90.00
_cell.angle_beta   90.00
_cell.angle_gamma   90.00
#
_symmetry.space_group_name_H-M   'P 1'
#
loop_
_entity.id
_entity.type
_entity.pdbx_description
1 polymer ?
#
loop_
_entity_poly.entity_id
_entity_poly.type
_entity_poly.pdbx_seq_one_letter_code
_entity_poly.pdbx_strand_id
1 'polypeptide(L)'
;RVFIQLVNITDRPRFMWRGLLLDVSRHWMPVSVIERTLNTMELSKFNVLHLHLSDDQGFRVESIEYNLLHDRKEFFTQKDVEYLVEYARQRRIRIIPEFDMPGHATSWLVGYPELGSQPGPYQIATEWGVMKATMDPTKENTYIFLDKFFKEMTKLFPDPYFHIGGDEVDGSQWTQSPTIQQFINKRKLENNH
;
A
#
# COMPACT_ATOMS: atom_id res chain seq x y z
N ARG A 1 1.83 9.54 47.95
CA ARG A 1 0.38 9.58 47.61
C ARG A 1 0.23 10.47 46.39
N VAL A 2 -0.47 10.02 45.35
CA VAL A 2 -0.82 10.86 44.19
C VAL A 2 -2.17 11.51 44.49
N PHE A 3 -2.27 12.83 44.33
CA PHE A 3 -3.52 13.57 44.46
C PHE A 3 -3.93 14.09 43.08
N ILE A 4 -5.19 13.89 42.70
CA ILE A 4 -5.78 14.41 41.45
C ILE A 4 -6.88 15.39 41.84
N GLN A 5 -6.93 16.56 41.20
CA GLN A 5 -7.93 17.58 41.49
C GLN A 5 -9.31 17.16 40.95
N LEU A 6 -10.37 17.53 41.67
CA LEU A 6 -11.72 17.36 41.17
C LEU A 6 -11.92 18.27 39.94
N VAL A 7 -12.25 17.68 38.80
CA VAL A 7 -12.46 18.38 37.53
C VAL A 7 -13.58 17.69 36.73
N ASN A 8 -14.28 18.47 35.91
CA ASN A 8 -15.23 17.96 34.91
C ASN A 8 -14.62 18.13 33.51
N ILE A 9 -14.59 17.05 32.72
CA ILE A 9 -14.02 17.04 31.36
C ILE A 9 -15.11 16.59 30.39
N THR A 10 -15.44 17.42 29.40
CA THR A 10 -16.29 17.07 28.25
C THR A 10 -15.41 17.13 27.01
N ASP A 11 -15.21 15.98 26.35
CA ASP A 11 -14.27 15.84 25.23
C ASP A 11 -14.93 15.13 24.04
N ARG A 12 -14.55 15.54 22.82
CA ARG A 12 -14.95 14.91 21.56
C ARG A 12 -13.96 15.27 20.45
N PRO A 13 -13.68 14.37 19.50
CA PRO A 13 -12.82 14.72 18.38
C PRO A 13 -13.50 15.76 17.48
N ARG A 14 -12.72 16.73 16.99
CA ARG A 14 -13.14 17.64 15.92
C ARG A 14 -13.28 16.90 14.58
N PHE A 15 -12.36 15.99 14.30
CA PHE A 15 -12.31 15.22 13.06
C PHE A 15 -12.37 13.71 13.34
N MET A 16 -13.17 13.01 12.54
CA MET A 16 -13.37 11.55 12.67
C MET A 16 -12.15 10.76 12.19
N TRP A 17 -11.36 11.31 11.27
CA TRP A 17 -10.13 10.69 10.78
C TRP A 17 -8.91 11.32 11.48
N ARG A 18 -8.20 10.53 12.28
CA ARG A 18 -6.96 10.93 12.95
C ARG A 18 -5.94 9.84 12.65
N GLY A 19 -5.16 10.08 11.60
CA GLY A 19 -4.34 9.07 10.94
C GLY A 19 -2.85 9.17 11.23
N LEU A 20 -2.18 8.03 11.18
CA LEU A 20 -0.73 7.90 11.08
C LEU A 20 -0.43 7.01 9.87
N LEU A 21 0.43 7.46 8.95
CA LEU A 21 0.99 6.61 7.90
C LEU A 21 2.28 5.98 8.41
N LEU A 22 2.42 4.67 8.24
CA LEU A 22 3.64 3.94 8.51
C LEU A 22 4.10 3.22 7.24
N ASP A 23 5.29 3.59 6.79
CA ASP A 23 5.96 2.97 5.64
C ASP A 23 6.75 1.75 6.11
N VAL A 24 6.25 0.58 5.72
CA VAL A 24 6.90 -0.72 5.96
C VAL A 24 7.52 -1.29 4.70
N SER A 25 7.29 -0.63 3.55
CA SER A 25 7.82 -1.02 2.26
C SER A 25 9.30 -0.67 2.15
N ARG A 26 9.65 0.59 2.40
CA ARG A 26 11.02 1.11 2.29
C ARG A 26 11.97 0.47 3.30
N HIS A 27 11.49 0.26 4.52
CA HIS A 27 12.19 -0.50 5.56
C HIS A 27 11.23 -1.46 6.25
N TRP A 28 11.59 -2.75 6.24
CA TRP A 28 10.78 -3.77 6.89
C TRP A 28 10.63 -3.52 8.39
N MET A 29 9.38 -3.61 8.88
CA MET A 29 9.04 -3.49 10.30
C MET A 29 8.27 -4.72 10.76
N PRO A 30 8.79 -5.50 11.73
CA PRO A 30 8.10 -6.70 12.20
C PRO A 30 6.82 -6.34 12.97
N VAL A 31 5.93 -7.33 13.15
CA VAL A 31 4.64 -7.22 13.88
C VAL A 31 4.78 -6.46 15.20
N SER A 32 5.82 -6.73 15.99
CA SER A 32 6.05 -6.08 17.30
C SER A 32 6.26 -4.57 17.21
N VAL A 33 6.77 -4.05 16.09
CA VAL A 33 6.86 -2.61 15.84
C VAL A 33 5.47 -2.03 15.59
N ILE A 34 4.64 -2.72 14.81
CA ILE A 34 3.26 -2.30 14.51
C ILE A 34 2.42 -2.29 15.80
N GLU A 35 2.55 -3.31 16.65
CA GLU A 35 1.89 -3.35 17.96
C GLU A 35 2.26 -2.15 18.83
N ARG A 36 3.56 -1.83 18.94
CA ARG A 36 4.04 -0.67 19.72
C ARG A 36 3.48 0.65 19.16
N THR A 37 3.41 0.77 17.84
CA THR A 37 2.78 1.92 17.17
C THR A 37 1.30 2.01 17.52
N LEU A 38 0.54 0.93 17.43
CA LEU A 38 -0.89 0.88 17.79
C LEU A 38 -1.14 1.24 19.26
N ASN A 39 -0.31 0.76 20.18
CA ASN A 39 -0.39 1.14 21.59
C ASN A 39 -0.16 2.64 21.80
N THR A 40 0.77 3.25 21.04
CA THR A 40 1.06 4.69 21.13
C THR A 40 -0.06 5.53 20.52
N MET A 41 -0.64 5.05 19.42
CA MET A 41 -1.80 5.66 18.78
C MET A 41 -3.02 5.68 19.70
N GLU A 42 -3.29 4.59 20.42
CA GLU A 42 -4.37 4.50 21.41
C GLU A 42 -4.20 5.57 22.51
N LEU A 43 -3.01 5.67 23.11
CA LEU A 43 -2.70 6.68 24.13
C LEU A 43 -2.92 8.12 23.62
N SER A 44 -2.68 8.34 22.33
CA SER A 44 -2.79 9.64 21.66
C SER A 44 -4.14 9.85 20.97
N LYS A 45 -5.11 8.93 21.15
CA LYS A 45 -6.45 8.95 20.55
C LYS A 45 -6.46 8.96 19.00
N PHE A 46 -5.40 8.52 18.32
CA PHE A 46 -5.45 8.23 16.89
C PHE A 46 -6.38 7.04 16.62
N ASN A 47 -6.98 6.97 15.44
CA ASN A 47 -7.95 5.91 15.11
C ASN A 47 -7.83 5.36 13.69
N VAL A 48 -6.82 5.77 12.93
CA VAL A 48 -6.52 5.23 11.60
C VAL A 48 -5.02 4.99 11.49
N LEU A 49 -4.63 3.74 11.27
CA LEU A 49 -3.27 3.38 10.86
C LEU A 49 -3.32 3.12 9.36
N HIS A 50 -2.63 3.96 8.60
CA HIS A 50 -2.42 3.78 7.17
C HIS A 50 -1.10 3.02 7.01
N LEU A 51 -1.15 1.81 6.45
CA LEU A 51 0.04 1.01 6.18
C LEU A 51 0.39 1.10 4.70
N HIS A 52 1.55 1.68 4.40
CA HIS A 52 2.12 1.71 3.05
C HIS A 52 2.90 0.41 2.82
N LEU A 53 2.26 -0.55 2.13
CA LEU A 53 2.62 -1.98 2.11
C LEU A 53 3.35 -2.41 0.84
N SER A 54 3.35 -1.60 -0.21
CA SER A 54 4.13 -1.86 -1.42
C SER A 54 4.73 -0.58 -1.95
N ASP A 55 5.97 -0.67 -2.40
CA ASP A 55 6.67 0.38 -3.12
C ASP A 55 7.77 -0.24 -3.99
N ASP A 56 8.69 0.55 -4.54
CA ASP A 56 9.79 0.07 -5.35
C ASP A 56 10.78 -0.84 -4.58
N GLN A 57 10.92 -0.60 -3.28
CA GLN A 57 11.87 -1.31 -2.42
C GLN A 57 11.30 -2.59 -1.79
N GLY A 58 9.98 -2.84 -1.89
CA GLY A 58 9.42 -4.06 -1.34
C GLY A 58 7.91 -4.20 -1.45
N PHE A 59 7.46 -5.44 -1.29
CA PHE A 59 6.05 -5.82 -1.18
C PHE A 59 5.87 -6.62 0.10
N ARG A 60 5.00 -6.15 1.01
CA ARG A 60 5.07 -6.53 2.42
C ARG A 60 3.88 -7.35 2.91
N VAL A 61 3.02 -7.84 2.02
CA VAL A 61 1.92 -8.73 2.39
C VAL A 61 1.94 -10.00 1.54
N GLU A 62 1.66 -11.13 2.18
CA GLU A 62 1.50 -12.42 1.50
C GLU A 62 0.28 -12.42 0.57
N SER A 63 0.52 -12.78 -0.70
CA SER A 63 -0.53 -13.10 -1.65
C SER A 63 -0.45 -14.58 -2.00
N ILE A 64 -1.50 -15.33 -1.68
CA ILE A 64 -1.64 -16.74 -2.04
C ILE A 64 -1.91 -16.85 -3.55
N GLU A 65 -2.69 -15.92 -4.11
CA GLU A 65 -2.95 -15.85 -5.55
C GLU A 65 -1.67 -15.48 -6.33
N TYR A 66 -0.83 -14.61 -5.77
CA TYR A 66 0.35 -14.04 -6.42
C TYR A 66 1.63 -14.16 -5.58
N ASN A 67 2.08 -15.41 -5.41
CA ASN A 67 3.21 -15.77 -4.54
C ASN A 67 4.60 -15.22 -4.95
N LEU A 68 4.72 -14.55 -6.10
CA LEU A 68 5.97 -13.90 -6.52
C LEU A 68 6.03 -12.41 -6.14
N LEU A 69 4.99 -11.84 -5.54
CA LEU A 69 4.97 -10.42 -5.14
C LEU A 69 5.97 -10.14 -4.01
N HIS A 70 6.03 -11.02 -3.02
CA HIS A 70 6.87 -10.87 -1.83
C HIS A 70 8.03 -11.87 -1.87
N ASP A 71 9.17 -11.48 -1.31
CA ASP A 71 10.26 -12.42 -1.05
C ASP A 71 9.93 -13.27 0.21
N ARG A 72 10.86 -14.15 0.61
CA ARG A 72 10.63 -15.17 1.66
C ARG A 72 10.80 -14.70 3.10
N LYS A 73 11.26 -13.47 3.37
CA LYS A 73 11.68 -13.09 4.74
C LYS A 73 11.09 -11.81 5.31
N GLU A 74 10.68 -10.86 4.48
CA GLU A 74 10.32 -9.52 4.94
C GLU A 74 8.93 -9.11 4.44
N PHE A 75 7.92 -9.84 4.92
CA PHE A 75 6.52 -9.61 4.63
C PHE A 75 5.65 -10.11 5.79
N PHE A 76 4.43 -9.60 5.88
CA PHE A 76 3.39 -10.10 6.77
C PHE A 76 2.68 -11.27 6.10
N THR A 77 2.63 -12.41 6.78
CA THR A 77 1.72 -13.50 6.36
C THR A 77 0.27 -13.02 6.49
N GLN A 78 -0.67 -13.70 5.82
CA GLN A 78 -2.09 -13.36 5.98
C GLN A 78 -2.55 -13.46 7.45
N LYS A 79 -1.98 -14.41 8.20
CA LYS A 79 -2.23 -14.55 9.65
C LYS A 79 -1.69 -13.39 10.46
N ASP A 80 -0.53 -12.84 10.09
CA ASP A 80 0.00 -11.63 10.73
C ASP A 80 -0.92 -10.44 10.47
N VAL A 81 -1.44 -10.30 9.25
CA VAL A 81 -2.40 -9.24 8.89
C VAL A 81 -3.71 -9.39 9.67
N GLU A 82 -4.31 -10.57 9.69
CA GLU A 82 -5.53 -10.86 10.47
C GLU A 82 -5.32 -10.53 11.95
N TYR A 83 -4.18 -10.93 12.51
CA TYR A 83 -3.80 -10.61 13.87
C TYR A 83 -3.69 -9.10 14.10
N LEU A 84 -2.98 -8.37 13.24
CA LEU A 84 -2.79 -6.92 13.36
C LEU A 84 -4.11 -6.16 13.22
N VAL A 85 -4.99 -6.56 12.32
CA VAL A 85 -6.33 -5.99 12.15
C VAL A 85 -7.16 -6.16 13.42
N GLU A 86 -7.18 -7.36 14.00
CA GLU A 86 -7.89 -7.59 15.27
C GLU A 86 -7.25 -6.82 16.43
N TYR A 87 -5.92 -6.79 16.51
CA TYR A 87 -5.16 -6.05 17.52
C TYR A 87 -5.46 -4.54 17.47
N ALA A 88 -5.54 -3.96 16.27
CA ALA A 88 -5.93 -2.57 16.05
C ALA A 88 -7.41 -2.33 16.39
N ARG A 89 -8.30 -3.25 16.00
CA ARG A 89 -9.74 -3.16 16.29
C ARG A 89 -10.03 -3.11 17.79
N GLN A 90 -9.33 -3.91 18.60
CA GLN A 90 -9.44 -3.90 20.07
C GLN A 90 -9.11 -2.52 20.66
N ARG A 91 -8.27 -1.73 19.98
CA ARG A 91 -7.86 -0.36 20.34
C ARG A 91 -8.68 0.73 19.65
N ARG A 92 -9.74 0.35 18.93
CA ARG A 92 -10.57 1.26 18.10
C ARG A 92 -9.77 1.97 17.00
N ILE A 93 -8.71 1.34 16.51
CA ILE A 93 -7.92 1.81 15.38
C ILE A 93 -8.29 0.99 14.15
N ARG A 94 -8.57 1.68 13.05
CA ARG A 94 -8.81 1.08 11.72
C ARG A 94 -7.46 0.93 11.01
N ILE A 95 -7.25 -0.18 10.30
CA ILE A 95 -6.09 -0.34 9.42
C ILE A 95 -6.55 -0.11 7.98
N ILE A 96 -5.91 0.85 7.30
CA ILE A 96 -6.12 1.14 5.88
C ILE A 96 -4.87 0.64 5.15
N PRO A 97 -4.99 -0.35 4.26
CA PRO A 97 -3.87 -0.78 3.45
C PRO A 97 -3.64 0.19 2.29
N GLU A 98 -2.38 0.35 1.93
CA GLU A 98 -1.96 0.96 0.68
C GLU A 98 -1.08 0.02 -0.12
N PHE A 99 -1.48 -0.14 -1.37
CA PHE A 99 -0.75 -0.87 -2.38
C PHE A 99 -0.60 0.05 -3.58
N ASP A 100 0.52 0.78 -3.63
CA ASP A 100 0.74 1.85 -4.59
C ASP A 100 0.81 1.35 -6.04
N MET A 101 0.08 2.07 -6.90
CA MET A 101 -0.05 1.84 -8.33
C MET A 101 -0.56 3.12 -9.03
N PRO A 102 -0.26 3.34 -10.32
CA PRO A 102 0.53 2.50 -11.22
C PRO A 102 2.05 2.79 -11.16
N GLY A 103 2.46 3.84 -10.44
CA GLY A 103 3.84 4.13 -10.06
C GLY A 103 4.25 3.36 -8.80
N HIS A 104 5.47 3.60 -8.29
CA HIS A 104 6.02 2.89 -7.13
C HIS A 104 5.88 1.36 -7.21
N ALA A 105 5.89 0.85 -8.44
CA ALA A 105 5.43 -0.49 -8.75
C ALA A 105 6.60 -1.48 -8.94
N THR A 106 7.86 -1.08 -8.72
CA THR A 106 9.00 -1.93 -9.08
C THR A 106 8.94 -3.30 -8.39
N SER A 107 8.55 -3.37 -7.11
CA SER A 107 8.40 -4.66 -6.41
C SER A 107 7.35 -5.58 -7.02
N TRP A 108 6.25 -5.03 -7.53
CA TRP A 108 5.23 -5.80 -8.26
C TRP A 108 5.81 -6.39 -9.54
N LEU A 109 6.56 -5.58 -10.29
CA LEU A 109 7.08 -5.93 -11.61
C LEU A 109 8.27 -6.89 -11.55
N VAL A 110 8.95 -7.00 -10.41
CA VAL A 110 9.95 -8.07 -10.17
C VAL A 110 9.29 -9.45 -10.21
N GLY A 111 8.14 -9.61 -9.55
CA GLY A 111 7.39 -10.87 -9.54
C GLY A 111 6.60 -11.12 -10.82
N TYR A 112 6.01 -10.07 -11.39
CA TYR A 112 5.10 -10.14 -12.53
C TYR A 112 5.47 -9.08 -13.60
N PRO A 113 6.60 -9.25 -14.31
CA PRO A 113 7.11 -8.27 -15.27
C PRO A 113 6.16 -8.02 -16.45
N GLU A 114 5.25 -8.94 -16.73
CA GLU A 114 4.23 -8.80 -17.78
C GLU A 114 3.25 -7.65 -17.51
N LEU A 115 3.13 -7.17 -16.27
CA LEU A 115 2.31 -6.03 -15.89
C LEU A 115 2.94 -4.69 -16.28
N GLY A 116 4.24 -4.64 -16.53
CA GLY A 116 5.00 -3.41 -16.74
C GLY A 116 4.81 -2.78 -18.13
N SER A 117 5.02 -1.47 -18.21
CA SER A 117 4.95 -0.68 -19.46
C SER A 117 6.16 -0.86 -20.39
N GLN A 118 7.21 -1.50 -19.88
CA GLN A 118 8.43 -1.88 -20.61
C GLN A 118 8.74 -3.35 -20.32
N PRO A 119 9.56 -4.02 -21.15
CA PRO A 119 10.02 -5.37 -20.81
C PRO A 119 10.94 -5.34 -19.59
N GLY A 120 10.83 -6.37 -18.74
CA GLY A 120 11.81 -6.64 -17.68
C GLY A 120 13.17 -7.13 -18.22
N PRO A 121 14.04 -7.67 -17.36
CA PRO A 121 13.80 -7.95 -15.95
C PRO A 121 13.80 -6.67 -15.09
N TYR A 122 13.01 -6.70 -14.03
CA TYR A 122 13.02 -5.68 -12.98
C TYR A 122 13.85 -6.15 -11.79
N GLN A 123 14.35 -5.22 -10.98
CA GLN A 123 15.08 -5.51 -9.75
C GLN A 123 14.54 -4.61 -8.65
N ILE A 124 14.44 -5.13 -7.42
CA ILE A 124 14.04 -4.35 -6.26
C ILE A 124 14.96 -3.14 -6.13
N ALA A 125 14.36 -1.96 -5.97
CA ALA A 125 15.12 -0.74 -5.78
C ALA A 125 15.88 -0.79 -4.45
N THR A 126 17.15 -0.40 -4.47
CA THR A 126 17.98 -0.24 -3.26
C THR A 126 18.27 1.22 -2.95
N GLU A 127 17.76 2.12 -3.79
CA GLU A 127 17.89 3.57 -3.67
C GLU A 127 16.53 4.25 -3.48
N TRP A 128 16.59 5.50 -3.02
CA TRP A 128 15.44 6.38 -2.89
C TRP A 128 15.23 7.17 -4.18
N GLY A 129 13.98 7.59 -4.42
CA GLY A 129 13.62 8.46 -5.54
C GLY A 129 12.44 7.91 -6.31
N VAL A 130 12.14 8.55 -7.43
CA VAL A 130 11.04 8.18 -8.31
C VAL A 130 11.54 7.17 -9.35
N MET A 131 11.11 5.92 -9.23
CA MET A 131 11.43 4.90 -10.21
C MET A 131 10.53 5.03 -11.45
N LYS A 132 11.10 4.74 -12.62
CA LYS A 132 10.38 4.86 -13.90
C LYS A 132 9.42 3.71 -14.16
N ALA A 133 9.53 2.63 -13.40
CA ALA A 133 8.80 1.40 -13.62
C ALA A 133 7.32 1.63 -13.32
N THR A 134 6.49 1.54 -14.34
CA THR A 134 5.04 1.81 -14.25
C THR A 134 4.24 0.65 -14.83
N MET A 135 3.10 0.33 -14.20
CA MET A 135 2.16 -0.65 -14.74
C MET A 135 1.60 -0.18 -16.09
N ASP A 136 1.33 -1.12 -16.99
CA ASP A 136 0.77 -0.85 -18.31
C ASP A 136 -0.77 -0.83 -18.24
N PRO A 137 -1.42 0.34 -18.40
CA PRO A 137 -2.88 0.46 -18.35
C PRO A 137 -3.57 -0.04 -19.62
N THR A 138 -2.83 -0.46 -20.65
CA THR A 138 -3.42 -0.94 -21.91
C THR A 138 -3.57 -2.46 -21.97
N LYS A 139 -2.95 -3.17 -21.02
CA LYS A 139 -3.02 -4.62 -20.93
C LYS A 139 -4.23 -5.04 -20.12
N GLU A 140 -5.15 -5.78 -20.74
CA GLU A 140 -6.31 -6.37 -20.05
C GLU A 140 -5.89 -7.27 -18.87
N ASN A 141 -4.75 -7.95 -19.01
CA ASN A 141 -4.20 -8.80 -17.96
C ASN A 141 -3.88 -8.01 -16.67
N THR A 142 -3.52 -6.72 -16.77
CA THR A 142 -3.31 -5.86 -15.60
C THR A 142 -4.58 -5.77 -14.76
N TYR A 143 -5.73 -5.56 -15.39
CA TYR A 143 -7.01 -5.46 -14.69
C TYR A 143 -7.50 -6.80 -14.15
N ILE A 144 -7.28 -7.90 -14.88
CA ILE A 144 -7.57 -9.26 -14.40
C ILE A 144 -6.73 -9.59 -13.16
N PHE A 145 -5.45 -9.18 -13.18
CA PHE A 145 -4.55 -9.33 -12.05
C PHE A 145 -5.06 -8.54 -10.84
N LEU A 146 -5.32 -7.24 -11.03
CA LEU A 146 -5.77 -6.36 -9.97
C LEU A 146 -7.12 -6.78 -9.38
N ASP A 147 -8.08 -7.24 -10.18
CA ASP A 147 -9.38 -7.74 -9.69
C ASP A 147 -9.22 -8.92 -8.72
N LYS A 148 -8.37 -9.90 -9.06
CA LYS A 148 -8.07 -11.03 -8.17
C LYS A 148 -7.31 -10.59 -6.93
N PHE A 149 -6.31 -9.73 -7.11
CA PHE A 149 -5.51 -9.19 -6.02
C PHE A 149 -6.37 -8.42 -5.01
N PHE A 150 -7.22 -7.51 -5.47
CA PHE A 150 -8.12 -6.76 -4.60
C PHE A 150 -9.12 -7.68 -3.90
N LYS A 151 -9.66 -8.70 -4.56
CA LYS A 151 -10.53 -9.71 -3.93
C LYS A 151 -9.86 -10.47 -2.79
N GLU A 152 -8.55 -10.69 -2.88
CA GLU A 152 -7.77 -11.29 -1.80
C GLU A 152 -7.52 -10.26 -0.68
N MET A 153 -6.90 -9.12 -0.99
CA MET A 153 -6.48 -8.15 0.02
C MET A 153 -7.65 -7.51 0.77
N THR A 154 -8.79 -7.26 0.12
CA THR A 154 -9.98 -6.71 0.80
C THR A 154 -10.62 -7.68 1.78
N LYS A 155 -10.34 -8.99 1.70
CA LYS A 155 -10.75 -9.95 2.74
C LYS A 155 -9.87 -9.82 3.99
N LEU A 156 -8.57 -9.56 3.79
CA LEU A 156 -7.61 -9.37 4.89
C LEU A 156 -7.80 -8.03 5.59
N PHE A 157 -8.16 -6.99 4.82
CA PHE A 157 -8.38 -5.64 5.31
C PHE A 157 -9.87 -5.26 5.12
N PRO A 158 -10.75 -5.56 6.09
CA PRO A 158 -12.19 -5.40 5.95
C PRO A 158 -12.69 -3.94 6.09
N ASP A 159 -11.79 -2.96 6.19
CA ASP A 159 -12.17 -1.57 6.26
C ASP A 159 -12.77 -1.10 4.92
N PRO A 160 -13.80 -0.23 4.91
CA PRO A 160 -14.39 0.26 3.66
C PRO A 160 -13.46 1.11 2.79
N TYR A 161 -12.28 1.51 3.28
CA TYR A 161 -11.29 2.25 2.51
C TYR A 161 -10.08 1.37 2.19
N PHE A 162 -9.63 1.47 0.95
CA PHE A 162 -8.45 0.81 0.42
C PHE A 162 -7.69 1.86 -0.40
N HIS A 163 -6.42 2.10 -0.08
CA HIS A 163 -5.63 3.13 -0.76
C HIS A 163 -4.84 2.49 -1.90
N ILE A 164 -4.83 3.13 -3.06
CA ILE A 164 -4.15 2.65 -4.27
C ILE A 164 -2.91 3.49 -4.62
N GLY A 165 -2.55 4.45 -3.76
CA GLY A 165 -1.45 5.39 -4.01
C GLY A 165 -1.76 6.31 -5.19
N GLY A 166 -0.92 6.24 -6.22
CA GLY A 166 -1.04 7.03 -7.46
C GLY A 166 -0.19 8.30 -7.47
N ASP A 167 0.75 8.42 -6.54
CA ASP A 167 1.73 9.49 -6.48
C ASP A 167 2.95 9.22 -7.38
N GLU A 168 3.66 10.32 -7.66
CA GLU A 168 4.96 10.38 -8.35
C GLU A 168 5.11 9.49 -9.60
N VAL A 169 4.03 9.27 -10.35
CA VAL A 169 4.07 8.44 -11.56
C VAL A 169 4.92 9.10 -12.65
N ASP A 170 6.11 8.56 -12.92
CA ASP A 170 6.94 8.96 -14.06
C ASP A 170 6.40 8.33 -15.37
N GLY A 171 5.72 9.15 -16.18
CA GLY A 171 5.12 8.72 -17.45
C GLY A 171 6.11 8.45 -18.59
N SER A 172 7.42 8.48 -18.38
CA SER A 172 8.41 8.30 -19.45
C SER A 172 8.33 6.92 -20.13
N GLN A 173 8.02 5.85 -19.38
CA GLN A 173 7.82 4.52 -19.96
C GLN A 173 6.53 4.44 -20.79
N TRP A 174 5.48 5.16 -20.39
CA TRP A 174 4.25 5.30 -21.18
C TRP A 174 4.48 6.08 -22.47
N THR A 175 5.28 7.13 -22.42
CA THR A 175 5.67 7.93 -23.60
C THR A 175 6.45 7.09 -24.62
N GLN A 176 7.31 6.20 -24.15
CA GLN A 176 8.14 5.34 -25.02
C GLN A 176 7.38 4.15 -25.59
N SER A 177 6.25 3.75 -25.02
CA SER A 177 5.49 2.58 -25.46
C SER A 177 4.57 2.91 -26.65
N PRO A 178 4.79 2.32 -27.85
CA PRO A 178 3.93 2.57 -29.01
C PRO A 178 2.47 2.17 -28.77
N THR A 179 2.24 1.09 -28.02
CA THR A 179 0.90 0.60 -27.67
C THR A 179 0.16 1.61 -26.80
N ILE A 180 0.82 2.19 -25.81
CA ILE A 180 0.23 3.18 -24.92
C ILE A 180 -0.03 4.49 -25.66
N GLN A 181 0.88 4.93 -26.52
CA GLN A 181 0.66 6.11 -27.37
C GLN A 181 -0.53 5.91 -28.33
N GLN A 182 -0.69 4.71 -28.91
CA GLN A 182 -1.87 4.39 -29.70
C GLN A 182 -3.16 4.43 -28.87
N PHE A 183 -3.13 3.96 -27.63
CA PHE A 183 -4.26 4.04 -26.71
C PHE A 183 -4.63 5.49 -26.37
N ILE A 184 -3.66 6.33 -26.01
CA ILE A 184 -3.82 7.77 -25.74
C ILE A 184 -4.49 8.45 -26.93
N ASN A 185 -3.96 8.24 -28.14
CA ASN A 185 -4.50 8.82 -29.38
C ASN A 185 -5.93 8.34 -29.66
N LYS A 186 -6.20 7.03 -29.52
CA LYS A 186 -7.54 6.45 -29.73
C LYS A 186 -8.55 6.98 -28.73
N ARG A 187 -8.14 7.22 -27.48
CA ARG A 187 -8.99 7.72 -26.39
C ARG A 187 -9.05 9.24 -26.32
N LYS A 188 -8.24 9.95 -27.11
CA LYS A 188 -8.12 11.42 -27.10
C LYS A 188 -7.70 11.96 -25.72
N LEU A 189 -6.78 11.28 -25.06
CA LEU A 189 -6.17 11.77 -23.83
C LEU A 189 -5.12 12.83 -24.18
N GLU A 190 -5.11 13.95 -23.46
CA GLU A 190 -4.26 15.11 -23.78
C GLU A 190 -2.78 14.86 -23.46
N ASN A 191 -2.51 14.11 -22.39
CA ASN A 191 -1.18 13.74 -21.97
C ASN A 191 -1.20 12.40 -21.21
N ASN A 192 -0.07 12.02 -20.63
CA ASN A 192 0.16 10.77 -19.90
C ASN A 192 0.03 10.92 -18.38
N HIS A 193 -0.53 12.03 -17.89
CA HIS A 193 -0.81 12.34 -16.49
C HIS A 193 -2.30 12.65 -16.27
#